data_AF-A0A927ZGG1-F1
#
_entry.id   AF-A0A927ZGG1-F1
#
_cell.length_a   1.000
_cell.length_b   1.000
_cell.length_c   1.000
_cell.angle_alpha   90.00
_cell.angle_beta   90.00
_cell.angle_gamma   90.00
#
_symmetry.space_group_name_H-M   'P 1'
#
loop_
_entity.id
_entity.type
_entity.pdbx_description
1 polymer ?
#
loop_
_entity_poly.entity_id
_entity_poly.type
_entity_poly.pdbx_seq_one_letter_code
_entity_poly.pdbx_strand_id
1 'polypeptide(L)'
;MHQGNVAEKYLKEFDEIVEEGIRTGNLEYDEGVQNAAQIFQFSKVESGKGKIVYSSFSDEDLCKLLKNKAKQLGYVPAQKEIYWLYRIYIKKRFGNWPKALVAAGLSKKAGKCGDSYEKIKQDKLLEKERLTSVKNKAEELGRPPHMHEMKEVADYFKHKFDTWAELLEAAGVNNQWKDWKPVYKVTTLSEEDKRLLEMIHKKSIELGRPPMRMEIPAEIRTKLKRNCGTWRNILYQIGLEPVQKIKPFNATYLDGRRNRLIKHSELLEGSVFKLVNPDKKTIAQLETLKKEAVRLNRPLVKSEIPKEIYNHLIEQCISYRNLLYQIDLQPLDKTKEKEIEKELRKRRK
;
A
#
# COMPACT_ATOMS: atom_id res chain seq x y z
N MET A 1 -37.34 -16.65 -15.47
CA MET A 1 -36.83 -17.32 -16.70
C MET A 1 -37.04 -16.52 -17.99
N HIS A 2 -37.88 -15.48 -18.04
CA HIS A 2 -38.14 -14.73 -19.28
C HIS A 2 -37.08 -13.66 -19.66
N GLN A 3 -36.40 -13.04 -18.68
CA GLN A 3 -35.40 -11.98 -18.97
C GLN A 3 -34.06 -12.50 -19.51
N GLY A 4 -33.64 -13.73 -19.15
CA GLY A 4 -32.39 -14.32 -19.64
C GLY A 4 -32.41 -14.56 -21.16
N ASN A 5 -33.53 -15.03 -21.68
CA ASN A 5 -33.71 -15.32 -23.11
C ASN A 5 -33.67 -14.03 -23.98
N VAL A 6 -34.21 -12.92 -23.48
CA VAL A 6 -34.18 -11.63 -24.20
C VAL A 6 -32.78 -11.02 -24.24
N ALA A 7 -32.02 -11.10 -23.15
CA ALA A 7 -30.65 -10.59 -23.10
C ALA A 7 -29.72 -11.39 -24.02
N GLU A 8 -29.80 -12.72 -24.00
CA GLU A 8 -29.05 -13.59 -24.90
C GLU A 8 -29.37 -13.31 -26.38
N LYS A 9 -30.64 -13.12 -26.72
CA LYS A 9 -31.06 -12.74 -28.08
C LYS A 9 -30.43 -11.42 -28.53
N TYR A 10 -30.46 -10.39 -27.68
CA TYR A 10 -29.89 -9.08 -28.02
C TYR A 10 -28.37 -9.10 -28.06
N LEU A 11 -27.71 -9.90 -27.22
CA LEU A 11 -26.26 -10.11 -27.30
C LEU A 11 -25.88 -10.77 -28.62
N LYS A 12 -26.58 -11.84 -29.02
CA LYS A 12 -26.33 -12.50 -30.30
C LYS A 12 -26.53 -11.56 -31.48
N GLU A 13 -27.63 -10.79 -31.48
CA GLU A 13 -27.89 -9.76 -32.50
C GLU A 13 -26.78 -8.69 -32.54
N PHE A 14 -26.31 -8.27 -31.37
CA PHE A 14 -25.19 -7.32 -31.26
C PHE A 14 -23.89 -7.89 -31.80
N ASP A 15 -23.57 -9.14 -31.47
CA ASP A 15 -22.34 -9.81 -31.92
C ASP A 15 -22.34 -9.97 -33.44
N GLU A 16 -23.45 -10.40 -34.04
CA GLU A 16 -23.61 -10.51 -35.50
C GLU A 16 -23.39 -9.15 -36.21
N ILE A 17 -23.96 -8.07 -35.66
CA ILE A 17 -23.79 -6.69 -36.18
C ILE A 17 -22.31 -6.26 -36.13
N VAL A 18 -21.67 -6.49 -34.98
CA VAL A 18 -20.28 -6.11 -34.74
C VAL A 18 -19.34 -6.91 -35.63
N GLU A 19 -19.54 -8.22 -35.73
CA GLU A 19 -18.75 -9.11 -36.57
C GLU A 19 -18.84 -8.72 -38.05
N GLU A 20 -20.05 -8.41 -38.53
CA GLU A 20 -20.26 -7.95 -39.91
C GLU A 20 -19.55 -6.61 -40.18
N GLY A 21 -19.63 -5.66 -39.26
CA GLY A 21 -18.91 -4.39 -39.36
C GLY A 21 -17.38 -4.57 -39.37
N ILE A 22 -16.86 -5.49 -38.55
CA ILE A 22 -15.43 -5.82 -38.54
C ILE A 22 -15.01 -6.51 -39.84
N ARG A 23 -15.83 -7.45 -40.35
CA ARG A 23 -15.57 -8.22 -41.57
C ARG A 23 -15.54 -7.33 -42.81
N THR A 24 -16.46 -6.38 -42.91
CA THR A 24 -16.54 -5.42 -44.02
C THR A 24 -15.55 -4.26 -43.89
N GLY A 25 -14.93 -4.09 -42.72
CA GLY A 25 -14.06 -2.96 -42.40
C GLY A 25 -14.81 -1.66 -42.13
N ASN A 26 -16.14 -1.67 -42.16
CA ASN A 26 -16.96 -0.53 -41.78
C ASN A 26 -17.11 -0.44 -40.26
N LEU A 27 -16.15 0.24 -39.62
CA LEU A 27 -16.10 0.39 -38.17
C LEU A 27 -16.92 1.58 -37.64
N GLU A 28 -17.45 2.41 -38.54
CA GLU A 28 -18.29 3.58 -38.21
C GLU A 28 -19.77 3.26 -38.38
N TYR A 29 -20.62 4.13 -37.85
CA TYR A 29 -22.05 4.06 -38.13
C TYR A 29 -22.32 4.49 -39.58
N ASP A 30 -23.17 3.73 -40.26
CA ASP A 30 -23.59 3.98 -41.64
C ASP A 30 -25.12 4.09 -41.66
N GLU A 31 -25.64 5.22 -42.14
CA GLU A 31 -27.08 5.47 -42.24
C GLU A 31 -27.71 4.82 -43.48
N GLY A 32 -26.89 4.44 -44.47
CA GLY A 32 -27.34 3.88 -45.74
C GLY A 32 -27.63 2.37 -45.70
N VAL A 33 -27.27 1.67 -44.63
CA VAL A 33 -27.55 0.24 -44.50
C VAL A 33 -29.01 -0.02 -44.11
N GLN A 34 -29.60 -1.08 -44.67
CA GLN A 34 -31.02 -1.42 -44.50
C GLN A 34 -31.49 -1.48 -43.04
N ASN A 35 -30.60 -1.85 -42.11
CA ASN A 35 -30.90 -2.02 -40.69
C ASN A 35 -30.31 -0.90 -39.79
N ALA A 36 -29.95 0.26 -40.34
CA ALA A 36 -29.26 1.34 -39.61
C ALA A 36 -30.00 1.76 -38.32
N ALA A 37 -31.32 1.94 -38.40
CA ALA A 37 -32.15 2.31 -37.24
C ALA A 37 -32.13 1.25 -36.13
N GLN A 38 -32.08 -0.04 -36.48
CA GLN A 38 -32.01 -1.16 -35.55
C GLN A 38 -30.64 -1.22 -34.87
N ILE A 39 -29.56 -1.10 -35.67
CA ILE A 39 -28.18 -1.04 -35.17
C ILE A 39 -28.03 0.14 -34.19
N PHE A 40 -28.58 1.31 -34.53
CA PHE A 40 -28.52 2.50 -33.70
C PHE A 40 -29.17 2.30 -32.32
N GLN A 41 -30.15 1.41 -32.17
CA GLN A 41 -30.76 1.12 -30.86
C GLN A 41 -29.75 0.59 -29.83
N PHE A 42 -28.69 -0.10 -30.28
CA PHE A 42 -27.63 -0.60 -29.39
C PHE A 42 -26.74 0.52 -28.84
N SER A 43 -26.71 1.70 -29.48
CA SER A 43 -25.98 2.85 -28.94
C SER A 43 -26.61 3.46 -27.68
N LYS A 44 -27.90 3.19 -27.45
CA LYS A 44 -28.69 3.77 -26.36
C LYS A 44 -28.44 3.05 -25.03
N VAL A 45 -27.30 3.35 -24.40
CA VAL A 45 -26.86 2.69 -23.14
C VAL A 45 -27.80 2.88 -21.93
N GLU A 46 -28.72 3.85 -21.98
CA GLU A 46 -29.66 4.14 -20.88
C GLU A 46 -31.06 3.52 -21.08
N SER A 47 -31.36 2.95 -22.26
CA SER A 47 -32.71 2.45 -22.57
C SER A 47 -32.73 1.32 -23.60
N GLY A 48 -33.76 0.47 -23.58
CA GLY A 48 -34.01 -0.51 -24.64
C GLY A 48 -32.90 -1.57 -24.79
N LYS A 49 -32.65 -2.00 -26.04
CA LYS A 49 -31.64 -3.04 -26.36
C LYS A 49 -30.23 -2.65 -25.92
N GLY A 50 -29.82 -1.40 -26.16
CA GLY A 50 -28.49 -0.90 -25.81
C GLY A 50 -28.17 -0.99 -24.33
N LYS A 51 -29.13 -0.66 -23.44
CA LYS A 51 -28.94 -0.82 -21.98
C LYS A 51 -28.70 -2.27 -21.59
N ILE A 52 -29.51 -3.20 -22.11
CA ILE A 52 -29.41 -4.62 -21.77
C ILE A 52 -28.04 -5.17 -22.18
N VAL A 53 -27.63 -4.93 -23.43
CA VAL A 53 -26.32 -5.39 -23.93
C VAL A 53 -25.17 -4.72 -23.21
N TYR A 54 -25.22 -3.40 -23.01
CA TYR A 54 -24.19 -2.67 -22.28
C TYR A 54 -23.98 -3.19 -20.86
N SER A 55 -25.07 -3.51 -20.15
CA SER A 55 -25.03 -4.06 -18.80
C SER A 55 -24.48 -5.48 -18.72
N SER A 56 -24.50 -6.24 -19.81
CA SER A 56 -23.92 -7.59 -19.87
C SER A 56 -22.39 -7.58 -19.92
N PHE A 57 -21.75 -6.46 -20.28
CA PHE A 57 -20.29 -6.34 -20.27
C PHE A 57 -19.75 -5.90 -18.91
N SER A 58 -18.82 -6.67 -18.36
CA SER A 58 -18.01 -6.23 -17.22
C SER A 58 -16.93 -5.22 -17.66
N ASP A 59 -16.32 -4.54 -16.69
CA ASP A 59 -15.16 -3.68 -16.95
C ASP A 59 -14.00 -4.50 -17.52
N GLU A 60 -13.82 -5.73 -17.02
CA GLU A 60 -12.81 -6.68 -17.47
C GLU A 60 -13.02 -7.08 -18.94
N ASP A 61 -14.26 -7.28 -19.39
CA ASP A 61 -14.55 -7.68 -20.77
C ASP A 61 -14.22 -6.56 -21.76
N LEU A 62 -14.59 -5.33 -21.44
CA LEU A 62 -14.22 -4.15 -22.24
C LEU A 62 -12.70 -3.92 -22.24
N CYS A 63 -12.02 -4.17 -21.12
CA CYS A 63 -10.56 -4.12 -21.04
C CYS A 63 -9.90 -5.24 -21.88
N LYS A 64 -10.46 -6.45 -21.86
CA LYS A 64 -9.97 -7.58 -22.69
C LYS A 64 -10.13 -7.28 -24.17
N LEU A 65 -11.25 -6.67 -24.59
CA LEU A 65 -11.46 -6.23 -25.96
C LEU A 65 -10.31 -5.33 -26.44
N LEU A 66 -9.97 -4.29 -25.64
CA LEU A 66 -8.87 -3.38 -25.96
C LEU A 66 -7.51 -4.09 -26.03
N LYS A 67 -7.21 -4.99 -25.07
CA LYS A 67 -5.97 -5.79 -25.05
C LYS A 67 -5.86 -6.71 -26.26
N ASN A 68 -6.93 -7.41 -26.61
CA ASN A 68 -6.98 -8.31 -27.75
C ASN A 68 -6.77 -7.56 -29.06
N LYS A 69 -7.41 -6.38 -29.20
CA LYS A 69 -7.16 -5.53 -30.36
C LYS A 69 -5.72 -5.04 -30.41
N ALA A 70 -5.15 -4.61 -29.28
CA ALA A 70 -3.76 -4.18 -29.23
C ALA A 70 -2.79 -5.30 -29.65
N LYS A 71 -3.06 -6.54 -29.20
CA LYS A 71 -2.31 -7.73 -29.61
C LYS A 71 -2.44 -8.01 -31.11
N GLN A 72 -3.64 -7.86 -31.67
CA GLN A 72 -3.89 -8.04 -33.10
C GLN A 72 -3.14 -6.99 -33.96
N LEU A 73 -3.14 -5.73 -33.53
CA LEU A 73 -2.52 -4.62 -34.27
C LEU A 73 -1.01 -4.51 -34.05
N GLY A 74 -0.49 -5.04 -32.94
CA GLY A 74 0.90 -4.88 -32.51
C GLY A 74 1.20 -3.53 -31.82
N TYR A 75 0.19 -2.66 -31.69
CA TYR A 75 0.25 -1.34 -31.04
C TYR A 75 -1.08 -1.04 -30.33
N VAL A 76 -1.08 -0.01 -29.47
CA VAL A 76 -2.29 0.40 -28.75
C VAL A 76 -3.35 0.96 -29.72
N PRO A 77 -4.59 0.44 -29.72
CA PRO A 77 -5.62 0.84 -30.68
C PRO A 77 -6.08 2.29 -30.47
N ALA A 78 -6.15 3.04 -31.57
CA ALA A 78 -6.89 4.28 -31.67
C ALA A 78 -8.40 4.00 -31.61
N GLN A 79 -9.19 5.03 -31.27
CA GLN A 79 -10.66 4.92 -31.21
C GLN A 79 -11.24 4.36 -32.51
N LYS A 80 -10.76 4.87 -33.66
CA LYS A 80 -11.25 4.52 -35.00
C LYS A 80 -10.99 3.06 -35.41
N GLU A 81 -10.14 2.34 -34.68
CA GLU A 81 -9.74 0.96 -34.99
C GLU A 81 -10.59 -0.08 -34.23
N ILE A 82 -11.55 0.39 -33.42
CA ILE A 82 -12.52 -0.41 -32.68
C ILE A 82 -13.90 -0.14 -33.29
N TYR A 83 -14.81 -1.12 -33.27
CA TYR A 83 -16.17 -0.89 -33.76
C TYR A 83 -16.91 0.16 -32.92
N TRP A 84 -17.66 1.06 -33.56
CA TRP A 84 -18.19 2.28 -32.92
C TRP A 84 -19.09 2.03 -31.71
N LEU A 85 -19.90 0.96 -31.68
CA LEU A 85 -20.72 0.62 -30.51
C LEU A 85 -19.87 0.34 -29.26
N TYR A 86 -18.77 -0.40 -29.41
CA TYR A 86 -17.83 -0.62 -28.29
C TYR A 86 -17.20 0.69 -27.82
N ARG A 87 -16.93 1.64 -28.71
CA ARG A 87 -16.38 2.96 -28.32
C ARG A 87 -17.34 3.71 -27.40
N ILE A 88 -18.65 3.62 -27.67
CA ILE A 88 -19.68 4.22 -26.81
C ILE A 88 -19.65 3.57 -25.43
N TYR A 89 -19.65 2.24 -25.37
CA TYR A 89 -19.67 1.50 -24.10
C TYR A 89 -18.42 1.79 -23.26
N ILE A 90 -17.25 1.78 -23.91
CA ILE A 90 -15.96 2.07 -23.29
C ILE A 90 -15.91 3.50 -22.76
N LYS A 91 -16.32 4.50 -23.55
CA LYS A 91 -16.36 5.90 -23.11
C LYS A 91 -17.35 6.09 -21.97
N LYS A 92 -18.52 5.44 -22.03
CA LYS A 92 -19.51 5.52 -20.95
C LYS A 92 -18.98 4.93 -19.65
N ARG A 93 -18.29 3.77 -19.70
CA ARG A 93 -17.79 3.07 -18.52
C ARG A 93 -16.57 3.76 -17.88
N PHE A 94 -15.61 4.18 -18.68
CA PHE A 94 -14.32 4.72 -18.20
C PHE A 94 -14.21 6.26 -18.32
N GLY A 95 -15.25 6.91 -18.83
CA GLY A 95 -15.33 8.36 -19.05
C GLY A 95 -14.66 8.84 -20.33
N ASN A 96 -13.44 8.39 -20.63
CA ASN A 96 -12.75 8.73 -21.88
C ASN A 96 -11.77 7.64 -22.34
N TRP A 97 -11.31 7.74 -23.59
CA TRP A 97 -10.44 6.73 -24.20
C TRP A 97 -9.10 6.56 -23.48
N PRO A 98 -8.34 7.63 -23.13
CA PRO A 98 -7.11 7.47 -22.36
C PRO A 98 -7.32 6.76 -21.01
N LYS A 99 -8.42 7.03 -20.30
CA LYS A 99 -8.75 6.33 -19.05
C LYS A 99 -9.06 4.85 -19.28
N ALA A 100 -9.79 4.52 -20.34
CA ALA A 100 -10.06 3.14 -20.71
C ALA A 100 -8.77 2.36 -21.06
N LEU A 101 -7.85 2.98 -21.80
CA LEU A 101 -6.55 2.38 -22.10
C LEU A 101 -5.75 2.12 -20.83
N VAL A 102 -5.71 3.07 -19.90
CA VAL A 102 -5.06 2.90 -18.59
C VAL A 102 -5.71 1.76 -17.78
N ALA A 103 -7.03 1.68 -17.74
CA ALA A 103 -7.75 0.58 -17.07
C ALA A 103 -7.43 -0.79 -17.70
N ALA A 104 -7.28 -0.84 -19.03
CA ALA A 104 -6.81 -2.01 -19.76
C ALA A 104 -5.29 -2.24 -19.60
N GLY A 105 -4.56 -1.39 -18.88
CA GLY A 105 -3.11 -1.47 -18.72
C GLY A 105 -2.34 -1.25 -20.04
N LEU A 106 -2.87 -0.41 -20.92
CA LEU A 106 -2.23 0.03 -22.15
C LEU A 106 -1.73 1.48 -21.99
N SER A 107 -0.82 1.90 -22.88
CA SER A 107 -0.36 3.29 -22.93
C SER A 107 -1.48 4.22 -23.40
N LYS A 108 -1.43 5.49 -23.00
CA LYS A 108 -2.34 6.53 -23.53
C LYS A 108 -2.01 6.91 -24.98
N LYS A 109 -0.80 6.58 -25.47
CA LYS A 109 -0.35 6.85 -26.83
C LYS A 109 -0.90 5.79 -27.78
N ALA A 110 -2.00 6.11 -28.43
CA ALA A 110 -2.76 5.20 -29.30
C ALA A 110 -2.52 5.44 -30.80
N GLY A 111 -2.89 4.46 -31.62
CA GLY A 111 -2.75 4.45 -33.08
C GLY A 111 -1.39 3.93 -33.55
N LYS A 112 -1.18 3.91 -34.87
CA LYS A 112 0.03 3.37 -35.52
C LYS A 112 1.35 4.00 -35.06
N CYS A 113 1.33 5.26 -34.61
CA CYS A 113 2.49 5.96 -34.05
C CYS A 113 2.55 5.89 -32.51
N GLY A 114 1.66 5.13 -31.88
CA GLY A 114 1.59 4.91 -30.45
C GLY A 114 2.62 3.90 -29.93
N ASP A 115 2.54 3.57 -28.65
CA ASP A 115 3.42 2.54 -28.09
C ASP A 115 3.06 1.16 -28.63
N SER A 116 4.08 0.37 -28.96
CA SER A 116 3.90 -1.04 -29.34
C SER A 116 3.37 -1.85 -28.15
N TYR A 117 2.51 -2.83 -28.45
CA TYR A 117 2.00 -3.76 -27.45
C TYR A 117 3.12 -4.58 -26.79
N GLU A 118 4.12 -5.03 -27.57
CA GLU A 118 5.24 -5.80 -27.01
C GLU A 118 6.11 -4.92 -26.10
N LYS A 119 6.36 -3.66 -26.48
CA LYS A 119 7.06 -2.71 -25.62
C LYS A 119 6.36 -2.52 -24.27
N ILE A 120 5.04 -2.28 -24.27
CA ILE A 120 4.25 -2.14 -23.02
C ILE A 120 4.34 -3.40 -22.15
N LYS A 121 4.30 -4.57 -22.79
CA LYS A 121 4.42 -5.86 -22.10
C LYS A 121 5.81 -6.04 -21.49
N GLN A 122 6.88 -5.69 -22.21
CA GLN A 122 8.26 -5.72 -21.71
C GLN A 122 8.47 -4.73 -20.56
N ASP A 123 7.96 -3.50 -20.69
CA ASP A 123 8.02 -2.47 -19.64
C ASP A 123 7.36 -2.96 -18.35
N LYS A 124 6.19 -3.60 -18.45
CA LYS A 124 5.49 -4.21 -17.30
C LYS A 124 6.25 -5.38 -16.69
N LEU A 125 6.90 -6.21 -17.52
CA LEU A 125 7.68 -7.33 -17.03
C LEU A 125 8.90 -6.83 -16.25
N LEU A 126 9.62 -5.85 -16.80
CA LEU A 126 10.74 -5.19 -16.15
C LEU A 126 10.34 -4.51 -14.84
N GLU A 127 9.18 -3.84 -14.82
CA GLU A 127 8.63 -3.25 -13.61
C GLU A 127 8.43 -4.31 -12.51
N LYS A 128 7.79 -5.43 -12.88
CA LYS A 128 7.55 -6.55 -11.96
C LYS A 128 8.87 -7.16 -11.46
N GLU A 129 9.85 -7.31 -12.34
CA GLU A 129 11.19 -7.81 -11.98
C GLU A 129 11.88 -6.89 -10.96
N ARG A 130 11.84 -5.57 -11.18
CA ARG A 130 12.44 -4.57 -10.28
C ARG A 130 11.71 -4.51 -8.93
N LEU A 131 10.38 -4.63 -8.89
CA LEU A 131 9.65 -4.77 -7.62
C LEU A 131 10.02 -6.08 -6.90
N THR A 132 10.18 -7.17 -7.65
CA THR A 132 10.60 -8.47 -7.10
C THR A 132 12.02 -8.39 -6.52
N SER A 133 12.94 -7.67 -7.17
CA SER A 133 14.30 -7.50 -6.64
C SER A 133 14.32 -6.69 -5.34
N VAL A 134 13.43 -5.72 -5.16
CA VAL A 134 13.24 -5.02 -3.86
C VAL A 134 12.83 -6.00 -2.78
N LYS A 135 11.86 -6.88 -3.06
CA LYS A 135 11.41 -7.89 -2.11
C LYS A 135 12.53 -8.88 -1.76
N ASN A 136 13.22 -9.41 -2.76
CA ASN A 136 14.35 -10.34 -2.56
C ASN A 136 15.46 -9.69 -1.74
N LYS A 137 15.79 -8.42 -2.02
CA LYS A 137 16.79 -7.69 -1.24
C LYS A 137 16.36 -7.50 0.21
N ALA A 138 15.08 -7.24 0.45
CA ALA A 138 14.53 -7.16 1.79
C ALA A 138 14.66 -8.50 2.54
N GLU A 139 14.39 -9.62 1.85
CA GLU A 139 14.53 -10.97 2.39
C GLU A 139 15.99 -11.32 2.73
N GLU A 140 16.92 -10.98 1.83
CA GLU A 140 18.38 -11.13 2.05
C GLU A 140 18.83 -10.33 3.29
N LEU A 141 18.42 -9.06 3.40
CA LEU A 141 18.82 -8.19 4.50
C LEU A 141 18.10 -8.50 5.81
N GLY A 142 16.96 -9.20 5.77
CA GLY A 142 16.07 -9.40 6.92
C GLY A 142 15.48 -8.09 7.45
N ARG A 143 15.45 -7.05 6.63
CA ARG A 143 14.87 -5.72 6.89
C ARG A 143 14.55 -5.05 5.55
N PRO A 144 13.69 -4.03 5.51
CA PRO A 144 13.53 -3.25 4.29
C PRO A 144 14.88 -2.62 3.86
N PRO A 145 15.24 -2.68 2.56
CA PRO A 145 16.43 -2.02 2.06
C PRO A 145 16.28 -0.50 2.18
N HIS A 146 17.40 0.19 2.38
CA HIS A 146 17.49 1.63 2.23
C HIS A 146 17.56 2.01 0.75
N MET A 147 17.02 3.17 0.38
CA MET A 147 17.05 3.69 -0.99
C MET A 147 18.45 3.66 -1.63
N HIS A 148 19.50 4.05 -0.89
CA HIS A 148 20.88 4.05 -1.39
C HIS A 148 21.43 2.63 -1.66
N GLU A 149 20.90 1.59 -1.01
CA GLU A 149 21.27 0.19 -1.28
C GLU A 149 20.66 -0.33 -2.60
N MET A 150 19.70 0.41 -3.17
CA MET A 150 18.89 0.04 -4.33
C MET A 150 18.73 1.23 -5.29
N LYS A 151 19.80 2.00 -5.51
CA LYS A 151 19.76 3.28 -6.25
C LYS A 151 19.18 3.12 -7.67
N GLU A 152 19.56 2.09 -8.41
CA GLU A 152 19.02 1.85 -9.75
C GLU A 152 17.50 1.68 -9.76
N VAL A 153 16.96 0.99 -8.75
CA VAL A 153 15.52 0.80 -8.61
C VAL A 153 14.84 2.10 -8.20
N ALA A 154 15.46 2.87 -7.31
CA ALA A 154 14.97 4.20 -6.94
C ALA A 154 14.89 5.12 -8.17
N ASP A 155 15.95 5.15 -8.99
CA ASP A 155 16.03 5.97 -10.20
C ASP A 155 14.99 5.57 -11.25
N TYR A 156 14.71 4.28 -11.41
CA TYR A 156 13.67 3.77 -12.32
C TYR A 156 12.26 4.22 -11.89
N PHE A 157 11.98 4.22 -10.59
CA PHE A 157 10.64 4.44 -10.05
C PHE A 157 10.34 5.88 -9.62
N LYS A 158 11.31 6.80 -9.70
CA LYS A 158 11.20 8.18 -9.19
C LYS A 158 10.07 9.04 -9.78
N HIS A 159 9.54 8.66 -10.93
CA HIS A 159 8.40 9.35 -11.56
C HIS A 159 7.07 8.65 -11.33
N LYS A 160 7.09 7.47 -10.70
CA LYS A 160 5.91 6.65 -10.45
C LYS A 160 5.48 6.69 -8.98
N PHE A 161 6.44 6.76 -8.07
CA PHE A 161 6.19 6.87 -6.63
C PHE A 161 6.86 8.13 -6.10
N ASP A 162 6.26 8.75 -5.09
CA ASP A 162 6.81 9.96 -4.49
C ASP A 162 7.88 9.58 -3.46
N THR A 163 7.65 8.51 -2.70
CA THR A 163 8.50 8.10 -1.58
C THR A 163 9.01 6.66 -1.70
N TRP A 164 10.17 6.39 -1.09
CA TRP A 164 10.71 5.03 -0.98
C TRP A 164 9.77 4.11 -0.19
N ALA A 165 8.98 4.65 0.75
CA ALA A 165 7.96 3.90 1.47
C ALA A 165 6.86 3.35 0.54
N GLU A 166 6.32 4.19 -0.36
CA GLU A 166 5.31 3.75 -1.34
C GLU A 166 5.85 2.66 -2.26
N LEU A 167 7.10 2.79 -2.70
CA LEU A 167 7.73 1.76 -3.53
C LEU A 167 7.91 0.44 -2.77
N LEU A 168 8.32 0.48 -1.50
CA LEU A 168 8.41 -0.71 -0.65
C LEU A 168 7.03 -1.37 -0.47
N GLU A 169 5.98 -0.58 -0.26
CA GLU A 169 4.60 -1.08 -0.18
C GLU A 169 4.16 -1.73 -1.50
N ALA A 170 4.44 -1.10 -2.64
CA ALA A 170 4.17 -1.65 -3.97
C ALA A 170 4.94 -2.95 -4.25
N ALA A 171 6.13 -3.12 -3.67
CA ALA A 171 6.92 -4.36 -3.72
C ALA A 171 6.45 -5.43 -2.72
N GLY A 172 5.42 -5.14 -1.90
CA GLY A 172 4.92 -6.04 -0.86
C GLY A 172 5.79 -6.10 0.40
N VAL A 173 6.72 -5.16 0.59
CA VAL A 173 7.58 -5.02 1.77
C VAL A 173 6.93 -4.05 2.77
N ASN A 174 5.71 -4.38 3.21
CA ASN A 174 4.92 -3.56 4.13
C ASN A 174 5.17 -3.96 5.60
N ASN A 175 4.42 -3.38 6.55
CA ASN A 175 4.56 -3.73 7.96
C ASN A 175 4.22 -5.20 8.26
N GLN A 176 3.29 -5.82 7.53
CA GLN A 176 2.95 -7.24 7.69
C GLN A 176 4.08 -8.17 7.23
N TRP A 177 4.83 -7.77 6.20
CA TRP A 177 6.04 -8.49 5.76
C TRP A 177 7.10 -8.59 6.88
N LYS A 178 7.18 -7.60 7.78
CA LYS A 178 8.15 -7.60 8.88
C LYS A 178 7.88 -8.67 9.94
N ASP A 179 6.64 -9.13 10.05
CA ASP A 179 6.23 -10.15 11.02
C ASP A 179 6.43 -11.57 10.50
N TRP A 180 6.82 -11.73 9.22
CA TRP A 180 7.05 -13.04 8.60
C TRP A 180 8.26 -13.76 9.18
N LYS A 181 9.41 -13.10 9.39
CA LYS A 181 10.61 -13.82 9.86
C LYS A 181 10.45 -14.21 11.34
N PRO A 182 10.30 -15.51 11.66
CA PRO A 182 10.12 -15.93 13.04
C PRO A 182 11.39 -15.62 13.84
N VAL A 183 11.19 -15.12 15.05
CA VAL A 183 12.25 -15.08 16.06
C VAL A 183 12.41 -16.49 16.64
N TYR A 184 13.64 -16.85 17.00
CA TYR A 184 13.98 -18.19 17.47
C TYR A 184 15.01 -18.12 18.59
N LYS A 185 14.93 -19.04 19.55
CA LYS A 185 15.91 -19.12 20.64
C LYS A 185 17.17 -19.80 20.13
N VAL A 186 18.32 -19.18 20.37
CA VAL A 186 19.63 -19.73 20.02
C VAL A 186 20.13 -20.53 21.23
N THR A 187 20.34 -21.83 21.06
CA THR A 187 20.78 -22.73 22.15
C THR A 187 22.30 -22.82 22.28
N THR A 188 23.06 -22.42 21.26
CA THR A 188 24.52 -22.58 21.16
C THR A 188 25.30 -21.29 21.44
N LEU A 189 24.74 -20.37 22.23
CA LEU A 189 25.40 -19.09 22.55
C LEU A 189 26.63 -19.31 23.43
N SER A 190 27.77 -18.75 23.01
CA SER A 190 28.98 -18.75 23.82
C SER A 190 28.82 -17.88 25.07
N GLU A 191 29.66 -18.09 26.09
CA GLU A 191 29.68 -17.23 27.28
C GLU A 191 29.97 -15.76 26.93
N GLU A 192 30.74 -15.53 25.87
CA GLU A 192 30.98 -14.17 25.39
C GLU A 192 29.73 -13.56 24.75
N ASP A 193 28.97 -14.32 23.95
CA ASP A 193 27.70 -13.85 23.38
C ASP A 193 26.70 -13.49 24.48
N LYS A 194 26.62 -14.31 25.53
CA LYS A 194 25.77 -14.03 26.71
C LYS A 194 26.16 -12.72 27.39
N ARG A 195 27.46 -12.47 27.58
CA ARG A 195 27.96 -11.18 28.13
C ARG A 195 27.58 -10.00 27.24
N LEU A 196 27.71 -10.13 25.92
CA LEU A 196 27.32 -9.09 24.98
C LEU A 196 25.81 -8.83 24.97
N LEU A 197 24.99 -9.87 25.09
CA LEU A 197 23.54 -9.75 25.25
C LEU A 197 23.18 -9.04 26.57
N GLU A 198 23.86 -9.37 27.66
CA GLU A 198 23.65 -8.71 28.95
C GLU A 198 24.02 -7.22 28.90
N MET A 199 25.08 -6.85 28.15
CA MET A 199 25.40 -5.43 27.93
C MET A 199 24.26 -4.68 27.23
N ILE A 200 23.62 -5.31 26.22
CA ILE A 200 22.46 -4.72 25.52
C ILE A 200 21.26 -4.62 26.48
N HIS A 201 21.04 -5.62 27.32
CA HIS A 201 19.95 -5.64 28.30
C HIS A 201 20.14 -4.57 29.40
N LYS A 202 21.35 -4.44 29.95
CA LYS A 202 21.69 -3.34 30.86
C LYS A 202 21.44 -1.99 30.19
N LYS A 203 21.84 -1.85 28.92
CA LYS A 203 21.60 -0.61 28.18
C LYS A 203 20.11 -0.33 27.98
N SER A 204 19.28 -1.35 27.79
CA SER A 204 17.83 -1.16 27.67
C SER A 204 17.18 -0.72 28.97
N ILE A 205 17.66 -1.22 30.10
CA ILE A 205 17.23 -0.77 31.44
C ILE A 205 17.61 0.70 31.64
N GLU A 206 18.84 1.10 31.33
CA GLU A 206 19.28 2.50 31.42
C GLU A 206 18.43 3.44 30.56
N LEU A 207 18.01 2.99 29.38
CA LEU A 207 17.20 3.78 28.46
C LEU A 207 15.70 3.75 28.78
N GLY A 208 15.23 2.84 29.63
CA GLY A 208 13.80 2.54 29.83
C GLY A 208 13.10 1.97 28.60
N ARG A 209 13.86 1.59 27.56
CA ARG A 209 13.38 1.10 26.27
C ARG A 209 14.41 0.23 25.56
N PRO A 210 14.01 -0.55 24.56
CA PRO A 210 14.96 -1.25 23.70
C PRO A 210 15.92 -0.27 23.02
N PRO A 211 17.23 -0.57 22.95
CA PRO A 211 18.18 0.29 22.28
C PRO A 211 17.97 0.26 20.76
N MET A 212 18.20 1.41 20.13
CA MET A 212 18.35 1.47 18.68
C MET A 212 19.66 0.83 18.26
N ARG A 213 19.70 0.36 17.01
CA ARG A 213 20.90 -0.27 16.45
C ARG A 213 22.14 0.64 16.52
N MET A 214 21.98 1.95 16.36
CA MET A 214 23.12 2.88 16.41
C MET A 214 23.58 3.24 17.82
N GLU A 215 22.79 2.90 18.85
CA GLU A 215 23.14 3.12 20.27
C GLU A 215 24.07 2.01 20.81
N ILE A 216 24.29 0.95 20.03
CA ILE A 216 25.17 -0.18 20.37
C ILE A 216 26.40 -0.19 19.44
N PRO A 217 27.62 -0.37 19.99
CA PRO A 217 28.86 -0.46 19.22
C PRO A 217 28.80 -1.45 18.05
N ALA A 218 29.46 -1.11 16.94
CA ALA A 218 29.38 -1.87 15.70
C ALA A 218 29.98 -3.27 15.82
N GLU A 219 31.00 -3.43 16.67
CA GLU A 219 31.71 -4.68 16.96
C GLU A 219 30.75 -5.69 17.60
N ILE A 220 30.04 -5.26 18.66
CA ILE A 220 29.02 -6.04 19.36
C ILE A 220 27.92 -6.48 18.39
N ARG A 221 27.41 -5.55 17.60
CA ARG A 221 26.35 -5.84 16.63
C ARG A 221 26.78 -6.83 15.57
N THR A 222 27.99 -6.70 15.06
CA THR A 222 28.50 -7.58 13.99
C THR A 222 28.69 -9.00 14.50
N LYS A 223 29.23 -9.14 15.73
CA LYS A 223 29.41 -10.44 16.38
C LYS A 223 28.08 -11.14 16.64
N LEU A 224 27.16 -10.46 17.33
CA LEU A 224 25.85 -11.03 17.63
C LEU A 224 25.01 -11.28 16.37
N LYS A 225 25.19 -10.49 15.29
CA LYS A 225 24.52 -10.75 14.00
C LYS A 225 24.94 -12.10 13.40
N ARG A 226 26.22 -12.49 13.53
CA ARG A 226 26.69 -13.79 13.03
C ARG A 226 26.04 -14.96 13.78
N ASN A 227 25.85 -14.83 15.09
CA ASN A 227 25.38 -15.93 15.94
C ASN A 227 23.86 -15.96 16.11
N CYS A 228 23.21 -14.79 16.15
CA CYS A 228 21.77 -14.64 16.37
C CYS A 228 20.99 -14.23 15.10
N GLY A 229 21.66 -13.97 13.98
CA GLY A 229 21.03 -13.61 12.72
C GLY A 229 20.62 -12.12 12.64
N THR A 230 19.41 -11.78 13.08
CA THR A 230 18.86 -10.42 12.90
C THR A 230 18.85 -9.61 14.20
N TRP A 231 18.80 -8.27 14.09
CA TRP A 231 18.65 -7.40 15.26
C TRP A 231 17.38 -7.69 16.07
N ARG A 232 16.27 -8.00 15.39
CA ARG A 232 15.01 -8.45 16.03
C ARG A 232 15.24 -9.71 16.84
N ASN A 233 15.98 -10.67 16.30
CA ASN A 233 16.27 -11.93 17.00
C ASN A 233 17.29 -11.76 18.15
N ILE A 234 18.24 -10.82 18.04
CA ILE A 234 19.15 -10.46 19.13
C ILE A 234 18.35 -9.95 20.34
N LEU A 235 17.45 -8.98 20.11
CA LEU A 235 16.58 -8.47 21.18
C LEU A 235 15.65 -9.55 21.74
N TYR A 236 15.16 -10.45 20.88
CA TYR A 236 14.35 -11.58 21.32
C TYR A 236 15.11 -12.54 22.27
N GLN A 237 16.43 -12.68 22.14
CA GLN A 237 17.20 -13.52 23.08
C GLN A 237 17.06 -13.01 24.52
N ILE A 238 16.98 -11.69 24.69
CA ILE A 238 16.83 -11.00 25.99
C ILE A 238 15.38 -10.59 26.29
N GLY A 239 14.39 -11.14 25.58
CA GLY A 239 12.97 -10.89 25.84
C GLY A 239 12.47 -9.50 25.41
N LEU A 240 13.18 -8.83 24.51
CA LEU A 240 12.83 -7.50 24.02
C LEU A 240 12.39 -7.53 22.56
N GLU A 241 11.62 -6.50 22.18
CA GLU A 241 11.25 -6.21 20.79
C GLU A 241 11.96 -4.95 20.30
N PRO A 242 12.29 -4.85 18.99
CA PRO A 242 12.90 -3.64 18.45
C PRO A 242 11.94 -2.45 18.49
N VAL A 243 12.50 -1.25 18.63
CA VAL A 243 11.78 0.00 18.36
C VAL A 243 11.30 0.01 16.91
N GLN A 244 9.99 0.15 16.71
CA GLN A 244 9.35 0.09 15.40
C GLN A 244 8.99 1.47 14.89
N LYS A 245 9.48 1.84 13.71
CA LYS A 245 8.97 3.00 12.98
C LYS A 245 7.65 2.65 12.31
N ILE A 246 6.63 3.46 12.55
CA ILE A 246 5.27 3.28 12.03
C ILE A 246 5.25 3.50 10.51
N LYS A 247 5.92 4.56 10.07
CA LYS A 247 5.99 5.03 8.67
C LYS A 247 7.46 5.19 8.26
N PRO A 248 8.20 4.07 8.13
CA PRO A 248 9.59 4.14 7.73
C PRO A 248 9.70 4.65 6.29
N PHE A 249 10.66 5.54 6.02
CA PHE A 249 10.96 6.06 4.67
C PHE A 249 9.90 6.96 4.03
N ASN A 250 8.83 7.36 4.74
CA ASN A 250 7.82 8.28 4.21
C ASN A 250 8.34 9.69 3.92
N ALA A 251 9.50 10.06 4.45
CA ALA A 251 10.18 11.32 4.13
C ALA A 251 11.39 11.11 3.19
N THR A 252 11.60 9.89 2.69
CA THR A 252 12.67 9.55 1.75
C THR A 252 12.11 9.66 0.34
N TYR A 253 12.16 10.87 -0.22
CA TYR A 253 11.65 11.14 -1.56
C TYR A 253 12.58 10.58 -2.63
N LEU A 254 11.98 9.94 -3.63
CA LEU A 254 12.71 9.33 -4.74
C LEU A 254 13.31 10.37 -5.70
N ASP A 255 12.71 11.56 -5.76
CA ASP A 255 13.12 12.65 -6.65
C ASP A 255 14.18 13.58 -6.04
N GLY A 256 14.65 13.28 -4.82
CA GLY A 256 15.71 14.02 -4.17
C GLY A 256 15.28 15.34 -3.51
N ARG A 257 13.98 15.67 -3.42
CA ARG A 257 13.50 16.84 -2.66
C ARG A 257 13.82 16.67 -1.17
N ARG A 258 14.96 17.27 -0.75
CA ARG A 258 15.51 17.42 0.61
C ARG A 258 15.07 16.36 1.63
N ASN A 259 15.94 15.38 1.84
CA ASN A 259 16.04 14.69 3.12
C ASN A 259 16.63 15.66 4.16
N ARG A 260 15.80 16.33 4.98
CA ARG A 260 16.30 16.97 6.20
C ARG A 260 17.02 15.90 7.02
N LEU A 261 18.23 16.18 7.50
CA LEU A 261 18.91 15.36 8.50
C LEU A 261 18.01 15.33 9.74
N ILE A 262 17.28 14.23 9.93
CA ILE A 262 16.45 14.00 11.10
C ILE A 262 17.40 13.80 12.27
N LYS A 263 17.27 14.63 13.32
CA LYS A 263 18.09 14.47 14.53
C LYS A 263 17.74 13.16 15.24
N HIS A 264 18.68 12.57 15.97
CA HIS A 264 18.45 11.28 16.64
C HIS A 264 17.27 11.33 17.65
N SER A 265 17.02 12.48 18.27
CA SER A 265 15.85 12.71 19.14
C SER A 265 14.51 12.69 18.38
N GLU A 266 14.48 13.20 17.14
CA GLU A 266 13.32 13.18 16.26
C GLU A 266 13.03 11.76 15.71
N LEU A 267 13.98 10.80 15.82
CA LEU A 267 13.77 9.42 15.37
C LEU A 267 12.74 8.66 16.22
N LEU A 268 12.58 9.03 17.50
CA LEU A 268 11.68 8.35 18.44
C LEU A 268 10.23 8.86 18.36
N GLU A 269 10.02 10.11 17.96
CA GLU A 269 8.70 10.76 17.94
C GLU A 269 7.70 10.06 16.98
N GLY A 270 8.21 9.34 15.97
CA GLY A 270 7.44 8.52 15.02
C GLY A 270 7.55 7.00 15.23
N SER A 271 7.97 6.56 16.42
CA SER A 271 8.23 5.15 16.74
C SER A 271 7.34 4.63 17.87
N VAL A 272 7.18 3.30 17.93
CA VAL A 272 6.53 2.57 19.03
C VAL A 272 7.45 1.48 19.56
N PHE A 273 7.40 1.22 20.87
CA PHE A 273 8.22 0.24 21.58
C PHE A 273 7.60 -0.07 22.94
N LYS A 274 7.81 -1.26 23.50
CA LYS A 274 7.40 -1.56 24.88
C LYS A 274 8.44 -1.01 25.88
N LEU A 275 7.98 -0.42 26.98
CA LEU A 275 8.86 0.05 28.05
C LEU A 275 9.63 -1.11 28.68
N VAL A 276 10.87 -0.84 29.09
CA VAL A 276 11.73 -1.80 29.78
C VAL A 276 11.81 -1.44 31.25
N ASN A 277 11.38 -2.37 32.10
CA ASN A 277 11.37 -2.23 33.56
C ASN A 277 10.71 -0.92 34.07
N PRO A 278 9.45 -0.62 33.68
CA PRO A 278 8.76 0.57 34.16
C PRO A 278 8.52 0.51 35.67
N ASP A 279 8.54 1.67 36.33
CA ASP A 279 8.27 1.76 37.76
C ASP A 279 6.80 1.44 38.08
N LYS A 280 6.53 1.14 39.37
CA LYS A 280 5.19 0.74 39.83
C LYS A 280 4.10 1.79 39.55
N LYS A 281 4.44 3.08 39.62
CA LYS A 281 3.49 4.18 39.36
C LYS A 281 3.15 4.25 37.88
N THR A 282 4.14 4.10 37.00
CA THR A 282 3.93 4.02 35.54
C THR A 282 3.01 2.86 35.18
N ILE A 283 3.26 1.66 35.73
CA ILE A 283 2.40 0.48 35.51
C ILE A 283 0.95 0.76 35.97
N ALA A 284 0.76 1.29 37.18
CA ALA A 284 -0.56 1.57 37.72
C ALA A 284 -1.35 2.59 36.88
N GLN A 285 -0.68 3.62 36.37
CA GLN A 285 -1.28 4.62 35.50
C GLN A 285 -1.69 4.02 34.14
N LEU A 286 -0.84 3.20 33.52
CA LEU A 286 -1.16 2.53 32.26
C LEU A 286 -2.36 1.59 32.40
N GLU A 287 -2.43 0.81 33.48
CA GLU A 287 -3.58 -0.06 33.79
C GLU A 287 -4.87 0.74 34.00
N THR A 288 -4.78 1.89 34.66
CA THR A 288 -5.93 2.80 34.83
C THR A 288 -6.45 3.29 33.48
N LEU A 289 -5.55 3.74 32.59
CA LEU A 289 -5.94 4.16 31.24
C LEU A 289 -6.49 3.01 30.41
N LYS A 290 -5.95 1.80 30.54
CA LYS A 290 -6.46 0.61 29.86
C LYS A 290 -7.91 0.29 30.26
N LYS A 291 -8.22 0.34 31.57
CA LYS A 291 -9.59 0.15 32.09
C LYS A 291 -10.55 1.21 31.56
N GLU A 292 -10.13 2.47 31.53
CA GLU A 292 -10.96 3.56 30.96
C GLU A 292 -11.20 3.37 29.46
N ALA A 293 -10.20 2.94 28.70
CA ALA A 293 -10.38 2.66 27.28
C ALA A 293 -11.40 1.54 27.03
N VAL A 294 -11.34 0.48 27.84
CA VAL A 294 -12.31 -0.63 27.81
C VAL A 294 -13.71 -0.12 28.13
N ARG A 295 -13.86 0.71 29.17
CA ARG A 295 -15.14 1.32 29.56
C ARG A 295 -15.74 2.18 28.44
N LEU A 296 -14.91 2.95 27.74
CA LEU A 296 -15.34 3.79 26.62
C LEU A 296 -15.55 3.00 25.31
N ASN A 297 -15.11 1.73 25.25
CA ASN A 297 -15.02 0.92 24.04
C ASN A 297 -14.27 1.62 22.89
N ARG A 298 -13.27 2.43 23.24
CA ARG A 298 -12.40 3.14 22.29
C ARG A 298 -11.13 3.66 22.99
N PRO A 299 -10.08 4.00 22.22
CA PRO A 299 -8.94 4.75 22.76
C PRO A 299 -9.37 6.10 23.36
N LEU A 300 -8.70 6.49 24.45
CA LEU A 300 -8.87 7.81 25.07
C LEU A 300 -8.25 8.88 24.19
N VAL A 301 -8.92 10.01 23.96
CA VAL A 301 -8.27 11.19 23.36
C VAL A 301 -7.42 11.91 24.42
N LYS A 302 -6.43 12.71 23.98
CA LYS A 302 -5.50 13.40 24.91
C LYS A 302 -6.19 14.21 26.01
N SER A 303 -7.33 14.83 25.68
CA SER A 303 -8.08 15.67 26.60
C SER A 303 -8.86 14.91 27.69
N GLU A 304 -8.96 13.58 27.58
CA GLU A 304 -9.58 12.69 28.59
C GLU A 304 -8.58 12.18 29.63
N ILE A 305 -7.28 12.30 29.35
CA ILE A 305 -6.21 11.87 30.26
C ILE A 305 -5.91 13.04 31.23
N PRO A 306 -5.93 12.81 32.55
CA PRO A 306 -5.51 13.83 33.51
C PRO A 306 -4.11 14.35 33.20
N LYS A 307 -3.91 15.67 33.30
CA LYS A 307 -2.69 16.34 32.81
C LYS A 307 -1.44 15.83 33.51
N GLU A 308 -1.51 15.57 34.81
CA GLU A 308 -0.42 15.05 35.63
C GLU A 308 -0.02 13.63 35.19
N ILE A 309 -1.02 12.78 34.92
CA ILE A 309 -0.81 11.42 34.41
C ILE A 309 -0.22 11.46 33.01
N TYR A 310 -0.77 12.30 32.12
CA TYR A 310 -0.29 12.44 30.76
C TYR A 310 1.17 12.90 30.73
N ASN A 311 1.53 13.94 31.48
CA ASN A 311 2.90 14.45 31.51
C ASN A 311 3.88 13.39 32.01
N HIS A 312 3.55 12.71 33.11
CA HIS A 312 4.38 11.64 33.66
C HIS A 312 4.59 10.49 32.66
N LEU A 313 3.52 10.03 32.00
CA LEU A 313 3.63 8.93 31.04
C LEU A 313 4.36 9.33 29.75
N ILE A 314 4.27 10.58 29.31
CA ILE A 314 4.96 11.05 28.10
C ILE A 314 6.47 11.16 28.31
N GLU A 315 6.96 11.48 29.51
CA GLU A 315 8.40 11.46 29.80
C GLU A 315 9.01 10.07 29.54
N GLN A 316 8.26 9.01 29.78
CA GLN A 316 8.70 7.62 29.54
C GLN A 316 8.36 7.13 28.13
N CYS A 317 7.13 7.37 27.66
CA CYS A 317 6.64 6.85 26.40
C CYS A 317 7.10 7.68 25.19
N ILE A 318 7.59 8.91 25.38
CA ILE A 318 8.03 9.89 24.37
C ILE A 318 6.89 10.46 23.52
N SER A 319 5.91 9.64 23.14
CA SER A 319 4.76 10.08 22.35
C SER A 319 3.46 9.48 22.86
N TYR A 320 2.36 10.21 22.66
CA TYR A 320 1.01 9.74 22.97
C TYR A 320 0.65 8.46 22.21
N ARG A 321 1.18 8.29 20.99
CA ARG A 321 0.95 7.08 20.23
C ARG A 321 1.67 5.88 20.87
N ASN A 322 2.89 6.06 21.36
CA ASN A 322 3.59 5.00 22.08
C ASN A 322 2.97 4.71 23.46
N LEU A 323 2.36 5.72 24.10
CA LEU A 323 1.54 5.51 25.30
C LEU A 323 0.37 4.56 25.00
N LEU A 324 -0.41 4.82 23.94
CA LEU A 324 -1.48 3.92 23.52
C LEU A 324 -0.95 2.52 23.15
N TYR A 325 0.24 2.46 22.54
CA TYR A 325 0.89 1.19 22.22
C TYR A 325 1.23 0.37 23.47
N GLN A 326 1.52 0.99 24.62
CA GLN A 326 1.75 0.25 25.87
C GLN A 326 0.53 -0.56 26.29
N ILE A 327 -0.67 0.00 26.07
CA ILE A 327 -1.96 -0.58 26.44
C ILE A 327 -2.67 -1.28 25.27
N ASP A 328 -1.91 -1.62 24.22
CA ASP A 328 -2.36 -2.38 23.04
C ASP A 328 -3.45 -1.67 22.21
N LEU A 329 -3.40 -0.34 22.17
CA LEU A 329 -4.32 0.50 21.40
C LEU A 329 -3.61 1.31 20.31
N GLN A 330 -4.39 1.73 19.31
CA GLN A 330 -3.96 2.65 18.26
C GLN A 330 -4.75 3.96 18.36
N PRO A 331 -4.17 5.11 17.99
CA PRO A 331 -4.90 6.37 18.00
C PRO A 331 -6.04 6.34 16.98
N LEU A 332 -7.11 7.09 17.31
CA LEU A 332 -8.26 7.28 16.43
C LEU A 332 -7.86 8.02 15.14
N ASP A 333 -8.70 7.90 14.11
CA ASP A 333 -8.61 8.80 12.97
C ASP A 333 -8.78 10.26 13.41
N LYS A 334 -8.04 11.18 12.78
CA LYS A 334 -8.05 12.60 13.14
C LYS A 334 -9.44 13.22 13.11
N THR A 335 -10.33 12.73 12.23
CA THR A 335 -11.70 13.24 12.11
C THR A 335 -12.52 12.85 13.34
N LYS A 336 -12.48 11.57 13.72
CA LYS A 336 -13.16 11.03 14.91
C LYS A 336 -12.61 11.64 16.20
N GLU A 337 -11.29 11.81 16.29
CA GLU A 337 -10.64 12.47 17.43
C GLU A 337 -11.17 13.90 17.62
N LYS A 338 -11.25 14.68 16.53
CA LYS A 338 -11.79 16.06 16.57
C LYS A 338 -13.26 16.13 16.95
N GLU A 339 -14.08 15.19 16.47
CA GLU A 339 -15.50 15.11 16.82
C GLU A 339 -15.67 14.89 18.33
N ILE A 340 -14.94 13.93 18.90
CA ILE A 340 -14.96 13.63 20.34
C ILE A 340 -14.48 14.85 21.14
N GLU A 341 -13.37 15.46 20.74
CA GLU A 341 -12.88 16.67 21.43
C GLU A 341 -13.89 17.81 21.39
N LYS A 342 -14.62 17.99 20.28
CA LYS A 342 -15.66 19.01 20.17
C LYS A 342 -16.81 18.74 21.14
N GLU A 343 -17.25 17.50 21.26
CA GLU A 343 -18.30 17.11 22.21
C GLU A 343 -17.85 17.26 23.67
N LEU A 344 -16.60 16.90 23.99
CA LEU A 344 -16.04 17.12 25.33
C LEU A 344 -15.96 18.60 25.69
N ARG A 345 -15.59 19.46 24.74
CA ARG A 345 -15.57 20.92 24.95
C ARG A 345 -16.96 21.49 25.19
N LYS A 346 -17.99 20.97 24.50
CA LYS A 346 -19.38 21.38 24.73
C LYS A 346 -19.87 20.99 26.12
N ARG A 347 -19.52 19.81 26.64
CA ARG A 347 -19.91 19.34 27.98
C ARG A 347 -19.22 20.07 29.14
N ARG A 348 -18.11 20.77 28.86
CA ARG A 348 -17.35 21.58 29.84
C ARG A 348 -17.79 23.04 29.88
N LYS A 349 -18.58 23.48 28.90
CA LYS A 349 -19.28 24.77 28.91
C LYS A 349 -20.65 24.57 29.52
#